data_AF-A0A520IIT9-F1
#
_entry.id   AF-A0A520IIT9-F1
#
_cell.length_a   1.000
_cell.length_b   1.000
_cell.length_c   1.000
_cell.angle_alpha   90.00
_cell.angle_beta   90.00
_cell.angle_gamma   90.00
#
_symmetry.space_group_name_H-M   'P 1'
#
loop_
_entity.id
_entity.type
_entity.pdbx_description
1 polymer ?
#
loop_
_entity_poly.entity_id
_entity_poly.type
_entity_poly.pdbx_seq_one_letter_code
_entity_poly.pdbx_strand_id
1 'polypeptide(L)'
;LAYRLGCDGALDRWLLTTSGTEAVEGARAIVGFEIPAFPLTGGALVQRGVGKGPDVARLLRQVEDAWVAEGFPDADRTAQLADDAVDQWQRSSSIA
;
A
#
# COMPACT_ATOMS: atom_id res chain seq x y z
N LEU A 1 3.65 7.09 -6.78
CA LEU A 1 2.63 7.84 -7.57
C LEU A 1 1.83 6.90 -8.46
N ALA A 2 2.50 6.18 -9.37
CA ALA A 2 1.88 5.21 -10.29
C ALA A 2 0.98 4.18 -9.60
N TYR A 3 1.41 3.62 -8.46
CA TYR A 3 0.58 2.69 -7.68
C TYR A 3 -0.78 3.26 -7.25
N ARG A 4 -0.87 4.54 -6.87
CA ARG A 4 -2.11 5.15 -6.35
C ARG A 4 -2.98 5.83 -7.40
N LEU A 5 -2.37 6.36 -8.47
CA LEU A 5 -3.07 7.14 -9.51
C LEU A 5 -3.22 6.39 -10.84
N GLY A 6 -2.61 5.21 -10.96
CA GLY A 6 -2.33 4.60 -12.26
C GLY A 6 -1.16 5.28 -12.97
N CYS A 7 -0.64 4.63 -14.03
CA CYS A 7 0.50 5.15 -14.77
C CYS A 7 0.18 6.47 -15.50
N ASP A 8 -1.00 6.59 -16.12
CA ASP A 8 -1.40 7.81 -16.84
C ASP A 8 -1.50 9.02 -15.90
N GLY A 9 -2.26 8.90 -14.80
CA GLY A 9 -2.39 9.99 -13.83
C GLY A 9 -1.07 10.33 -13.13
N ALA A 10 -0.19 9.35 -12.96
CA ALA A 10 1.15 9.60 -12.44
C ALA A 10 2.05 10.33 -13.46
N LEU A 11 1.98 9.94 -14.73
CA LEU A 11 2.72 10.55 -15.82
C LEU A 11 2.31 11.99 -16.04
N ASP A 12 1.00 12.26 -16.13
CA ASP A 12 0.46 13.61 -16.29
C ASP A 12 0.95 14.53 -15.18
N ARG A 13 0.82 14.08 -13.93
CA ARG A 13 1.28 14.88 -12.79
C ARG A 13 2.79 15.10 -12.80
N TRP A 14 3.59 14.10 -13.17
CA TRP A 14 5.04 14.23 -13.27
C TRP A 14 5.47 15.25 -14.33
N LEU A 15 4.88 15.18 -15.53
CA LEU A 15 5.17 16.09 -16.64
C LEU A 15 4.76 17.54 -16.34
N LEU A 16 3.76 17.75 -15.48
CA LEU A 16 3.34 19.09 -15.03
C LEU A 16 4.25 19.68 -13.94
N THR A 17 4.98 18.86 -13.18
CA THR A 17 5.77 19.32 -12.02
C THR A 17 7.28 19.28 -12.23
N THR A 18 7.76 18.60 -13.27
CA THR A 18 9.20 18.37 -13.52
C THR A 18 9.55 18.80 -14.95
N SER A 19 10.78 19.26 -15.19
CA SER A 19 11.24 19.72 -16.51
C SER A 19 12.66 19.24 -16.84
N GLY A 20 13.07 19.37 -18.10
CA GLY A 20 14.42 18.99 -18.55
C GLY A 20 14.62 17.47 -18.66
N THR A 21 15.87 17.03 -18.54
CA THR A 21 16.25 15.61 -18.69
C THR A 21 15.65 14.73 -17.59
N GLU A 22 15.53 15.24 -16.36
CA GLU A 22 14.88 14.53 -15.24
C GLU A 22 13.42 14.20 -15.53
N ALA A 23 12.70 15.09 -16.22
CA ALA A 23 11.31 14.83 -16.62
C ALA A 23 11.22 13.59 -17.53
N VAL A 24 12.14 13.47 -18.49
CA VAL A 24 12.18 12.34 -19.43
C VAL A 24 12.53 11.03 -18.72
N GLU A 25 13.51 11.05 -17.81
CA GLU A 25 13.91 9.86 -17.05
C GLU A 25 12.79 9.36 -16.13
N GLY A 26 12.18 10.27 -15.36
CA GLY A 26 11.05 9.91 -14.48
C GLY A 26 9.82 9.44 -15.26
N ALA A 27 9.54 10.03 -16.43
CA ALA A 27 8.45 9.59 -17.30
C ALA A 27 8.68 8.14 -17.78
N ARG A 28 9.91 7.80 -18.17
CA ARG A 28 10.26 6.41 -18.55
C ARG A 28 10.09 5.44 -17.39
N ALA A 29 10.51 5.83 -16.19
CA ALA A 29 10.34 5.02 -14.99
C ALA A 29 8.85 4.77 -14.67
N ILE A 30 8.00 5.79 -14.84
CA ILE A 30 6.54 5.66 -14.62
C ILE A 30 5.89 4.75 -15.67
N VAL A 31 6.23 4.91 -16.96
CA VAL A 31 5.67 4.09 -18.04
C VAL A 31 6.11 2.63 -17.93
N GLY A 32 7.34 2.37 -17.48
CA GLY A 32 7.86 1.02 -17.25
C GLY A 32 7.45 0.39 -15.92
N PHE A 33 6.69 1.09 -15.07
CA PHE A 33 6.31 0.57 -13.76
C PHE A 33 5.14 -0.39 -13.87
N GLU A 34 5.39 -1.67 -13.57
CA GLU A 34 4.33 -2.67 -13.39
C GLU A 34 3.71 -2.51 -12.00
N ILE A 35 2.42 -2.23 -11.94
CA ILE A 35 1.70 -2.04 -10.68
C ILE A 35 1.65 -3.37 -9.92
N PRO A 36 2.31 -3.48 -8.73
CA PRO A 36 2.30 -4.73 -8.00
C PRO A 36 0.92 -5.01 -7.41
N ALA A 37 0.53 -6.28 -7.35
CA ALA A 37 -0.72 -6.69 -6.73
C ALA A 37 -0.54 -6.81 -5.21
N PHE A 38 -1.37 -6.10 -4.45
CA PHE A 38 -1.33 -6.17 -2.99
C PHE A 38 -1.78 -7.56 -2.50
N PRO A 39 -0.93 -8.33 -1.80
CA PRO A 39 -1.17 -9.75 -1.55
C PRO A 39 -2.05 -10.03 -0.31
N LEU A 40 -2.62 -9.00 0.32
CA LEU A 40 -3.47 -9.15 1.51
C LEU A 40 -4.94 -8.87 1.21
N THR A 41 -5.82 -9.71 1.76
CA THR A 41 -7.27 -9.54 1.64
C THR A 41 -7.90 -9.24 2.99
N GLY A 42 -9.08 -8.60 2.99
CA GLY A 42 -9.85 -8.40 4.22
C GLY A 42 -10.22 -9.72 4.91
N GLY A 43 -10.45 -10.80 4.16
CA GLY A 43 -10.70 -12.13 4.72
C GLY A 43 -9.53 -12.66 5.55
N ALA A 44 -8.29 -12.39 5.13
CA ALA A 44 -7.09 -12.77 5.86
C ALA A 44 -6.95 -12.01 7.20
N LEU A 45 -7.43 -10.77 7.29
CA LEU A 45 -7.51 -10.01 8.56
C LEU A 45 -8.62 -10.54 9.47
N VAL A 46 -9.76 -10.95 8.90
CA VAL A 46 -10.85 -11.57 9.68
C VAL A 46 -10.40 -12.89 10.30
N GLN A 47 -9.60 -13.69 9.58
CA GLN A 47 -9.01 -14.93 10.12
C GLN A 47 -8.04 -14.68 11.27
N ARG A 48 -7.44 -13.49 11.35
CA ARG A 48 -6.57 -13.03 12.44
C ARG A 48 -7.33 -12.47 13.64
N GLY A 49 -8.67 -12.56 13.64
CA GLY A 49 -9.51 -12.14 14.77
C GLY A 49 -10.01 -10.71 14.70
N VAL A 50 -9.78 -9.99 13.60
CA VAL A 50 -10.37 -8.65 13.40
C VAL A 50 -11.86 -8.81 13.10
N GLY A 51 -12.70 -8.16 13.91
CA GLY A 51 -14.16 -8.16 13.72
C GLY A 51 -14.55 -7.59 12.35
N LYS A 52 -15.46 -8.25 11.63
CA LYS A 52 -15.95 -7.77 10.33
C LYS A 52 -16.53 -6.36 10.47
N GLY A 53 -16.04 -5.41 9.67
CA GLY A 53 -16.53 -4.04 9.70
C GLY A 53 -15.46 -3.00 9.37
N PRO A 54 -15.64 -1.75 9.83
CA PRO A 54 -14.77 -0.63 9.47
C PRO A 54 -13.32 -0.80 9.94
N ASP A 55 -13.08 -1.60 10.98
CA ASP A 55 -11.73 -1.86 11.49
C ASP A 55 -10.91 -2.73 10.53
N VAL A 56 -11.53 -3.71 9.85
CA VAL A 56 -10.86 -4.50 8.79
C VAL A 56 -10.40 -3.59 7.66
N ALA A 57 -11.27 -2.67 7.20
CA ALA A 57 -10.91 -1.75 6.12
C ALA A 57 -9.78 -0.79 6.54
N ARG A 58 -9.78 -0.34 7.80
CA ARG A 58 -8.73 0.54 8.34
C ARG A 58 -7.40 -0.18 8.45
N LEU A 59 -7.40 -1.41 8.98
CA LEU A 59 -6.20 -2.23 9.08
C LEU A 59 -5.66 -2.62 7.70
N LEU A 60 -6.53 -2.98 6.75
CA LEU A 60 -6.11 -3.29 5.39
C LEU A 60 -5.42 -2.08 4.73
N ARG A 61 -5.95 -0.88 4.91
CA ARG A 61 -5.34 0.37 4.44
C ARG A 61 -3.99 0.63 5.12
N GLN A 62 -3.90 0.44 6.43
CA GLN A 62 -2.65 0.64 7.18
C GLN A 62 -1.55 -0.30 6.69
N VAL A 63 -1.87 -1.57 6.48
CA VAL A 63 -0.91 -2.56 5.96
C VAL A 63 -0.52 -2.24 4.52
N GLU A 64 -1.47 -1.82 3.67
CA GLU A 64 -1.18 -1.40 2.30
C GLU A 64 -0.23 -0.20 2.28
N ASP A 65 -0.43 0.80 3.16
CA ASP A 65 0.44 1.96 3.25
C ASP A 65 1.86 1.58 3.71
N ALA A 66 1.99 0.66 4.68
CA ALA A 66 3.28 0.13 5.10
C ALA A 66 3.97 -0.67 3.98
N TRP A 67 3.21 -1.49 3.26
CA TRP A 67 3.69 -2.27 2.13
C TRP A 67 4.21 -1.37 0.99
N VAL A 68 3.50 -0.29 0.67
CA VAL A 68 3.98 0.71 -0.29
C VAL A 68 5.24 1.42 0.21
N ALA A 69 5.30 1.74 1.51
CA ALA A 69 6.46 2.41 2.11
C ALA A 69 7.72 1.52 2.13
N GLU A 70 7.57 0.21 2.27
CA GLU A 70 8.65 -0.77 2.17
C GLU A 70 9.04 -1.13 0.73
N GLY A 71 8.36 -0.55 -0.28
CA GLY A 71 8.70 -0.77 -1.68
C GLY A 71 8.13 -2.08 -2.24
N PHE A 72 6.92 -2.43 -1.86
CA PHE A 72 6.17 -3.57 -2.39
C PHE A 72 6.81 -4.94 -2.09
N PRO A 73 7.07 -5.27 -0.81
CA PRO A 73 7.68 -6.53 -0.45
C PRO A 73 6.76 -7.74 -0.73
N ASP A 74 7.30 -8.94 -0.59
CA ASP A 74 6.59 -10.19 -0.88
C ASP A 74 5.44 -10.50 0.09
N ALA A 75 4.74 -11.61 -0.16
CA ALA A 75 3.59 -12.04 0.61
C ALA A 75 3.95 -12.39 2.07
N ASP A 76 5.14 -12.96 2.32
CA ASP A 76 5.58 -13.33 3.66
C ASP A 76 5.83 -12.08 4.50
N ARG A 77 6.53 -11.08 3.93
CA ARG A 77 6.70 -9.79 4.61
C ARG A 77 5.37 -9.07 4.80
N THR A 78 4.47 -9.13 3.81
CA THR A 78 3.13 -8.54 3.94
C THR A 78 2.31 -9.19 5.05
N ALA A 79 2.43 -10.52 5.23
CA ALA A 79 1.77 -11.23 6.32
C ALA A 79 2.30 -10.76 7.69
N GLN A 80 3.62 -10.55 7.82
CA GLN A 80 4.19 -9.98 9.04
C GLN A 80 3.67 -8.58 9.34
N LEU A 81 3.58 -7.71 8.32
CA LEU A 81 2.98 -6.38 8.47
C LEU A 81 1.52 -6.44 8.93
N ALA A 82 0.77 -7.44 8.45
CA ALA A 82 -0.60 -7.67 8.87
C ALA A 82 -0.69 -8.10 10.34
N ASP A 83 0.17 -9.02 10.77
CA ASP A 83 0.22 -9.48 12.16
C ASP A 83 0.59 -8.33 13.11
N ASP A 84 1.63 -7.56 12.76
CA ASP A 84 2.07 -6.38 13.53
C ASP A 84 0.96 -5.33 13.67
N ALA A 85 0.18 -5.10 12.60
CA ALA A 85 -0.93 -4.15 12.62
C ALA A 85 -2.10 -4.64 13.49
N VAL A 86 -2.43 -5.94 13.42
CA VAL A 86 -3.47 -6.55 14.26
C VAL A 86 -3.06 -6.49 15.75
N ASP A 87 -1.82 -6.81 16.08
CA ASP A 87 -1.30 -6.75 17.45
C ASP A 87 -1.32 -5.32 18.02
N GLN A 88 -1.04 -4.31 17.18
CA GLN A 88 -1.17 -2.91 17.57
C GLN A 88 -2.64 -2.54 17.84
N TRP A 89 -3.55 -2.94 16.95
CA TRP A 89 -4.97 -2.67 17.09
C TRP A 89 -5.57 -3.30 18.35
N GLN A 90 -5.26 -4.58 18.62
CA GLN A 90 -5.74 -5.27 19.81
C GLN A 90 -5.31 -4.55 21.11
N ARG A 91 -4.07 -4.06 21.16
CA ARG A 91 -3.57 -3.30 22.32
C ARG A 91 -4.31 -1.98 22.49
N SER A 92 -4.56 -1.24 21.40
CA SER A 92 -5.31 0.03 21.47
C SER A 92 -6.78 -0.19 21.83
N SER A 93 -7.40 -1.26 21.35
CA SER A 93 -8.80 -1.60 21.66
C SER A 93 -9.00 -2.19 23.06
N SER A 94 -7.96 -2.77 23.68
CA SER A 94 -8.05 -3.32 25.05
C SER A 94 -7.90 -2.25 26.14
N ILE A 95 -7.49 -1.03 25.79
CA ILE A 95 -7.27 0.08 26.72
C ILE A 95 -8.50 1.01 26.80
N ALA A 96 -9.46 0.85 25.87
CA ALA A 96 -10.70 1.62 25.79
C ALA A 96 -11.87 0.91 26.49
#